data_AF-A0A6J8CGR8-F1
#
_entry.id   AF-A0A6J8CGR8-F1
#
_cell.length_a   1.000
_cell.length_b   1.000
_cell.length_c   1.000
_cell.angle_alpha   90.00
_cell.angle_beta   90.00
_cell.angle_gamma   90.00
#
_symmetry.space_group_name_H-M   'P 1'
#
loop_
_entity.id
_entity.type
_entity.pdbx_description
1 polymer ?
#
loop_
_entity_poly.entity_id
_entity_poly.type
_entity_poly.pdbx_seq_one_letter_code
_entity_poly.pdbx_strand_id
1 'polypeptide(L)'
;MTVNMDKSNIVVFKNGGKLSKDEKWYFKNELLNVVSYHKYLGIYFSNRLKWTCCCKTVRIQCDKALTMIKHCMCKLGTRDINLGFKLFDSMVAPILYYGTELWNTVKDIETVQSKFCKWLLGMGQKINKHIARGECGRHELYVNYVCKPIKYFLHLQCLDDNRLTKLYYRMMLKMNEYGRLIGVLK
;
A
#
# COMPACT_ATOMS: atom_id res chain seq x y z
N MET A 1 -1.04 -28.19 16.51
CA MET A 1 -0.42 -26.90 16.14
C MET A 1 0.02 -26.15 17.39
N THR A 2 1.26 -25.65 17.39
CA THR A 2 1.85 -24.78 18.42
C THR A 2 1.84 -23.34 17.89
N VAL A 3 1.38 -22.38 18.70
CA VAL A 3 1.27 -20.96 18.31
C VAL A 3 2.30 -20.18 19.12
N ASN A 4 3.05 -19.30 18.45
CA ASN A 4 3.97 -18.39 19.11
C ASN A 4 3.19 -17.15 19.57
N MET A 5 3.10 -16.96 20.89
CA MET A 5 2.28 -15.91 21.49
C MET A 5 2.90 -14.52 21.33
N ASP A 6 4.23 -14.40 21.30
CA ASP A 6 4.91 -13.11 21.10
C ASP A 6 4.64 -12.52 19.72
N LYS A 7 4.49 -13.39 18.71
CA LYS A 7 4.16 -12.98 17.34
C LYS A 7 2.65 -12.81 17.12
N SER A 8 1.83 -13.41 17.97
CA SER A 8 0.38 -13.46 17.79
C SER A 8 -0.29 -12.31 18.54
N ASN A 9 -0.76 -11.32 17.78
CA ASN A 9 -1.46 -10.17 18.33
C ASN A 9 -2.89 -10.09 17.80
N ILE A 10 -3.79 -9.52 18.59
CA ILE A 10 -5.17 -9.28 18.20
C ILE A 10 -5.35 -7.82 17.83
N VAL A 11 -6.03 -7.58 16.71
CA VAL A 11 -6.51 -6.25 16.31
C VAL A 11 -8.02 -6.26 16.31
N VAL A 12 -8.61 -5.35 17.07
CA VAL A 12 -10.06 -5.15 17.12
C VAL A 12 -10.43 -3.99 16.22
N PHE A 13 -11.22 -4.27 15.18
CA PHE A 13 -11.69 -3.24 14.27
C PHE A 13 -12.90 -2.51 14.85
N LYS A 14 -12.78 -1.20 15.05
CA LYS A 14 -13.86 -0.34 15.57
C LYS A 14 -13.68 1.12 15.19
N ASN A 15 -14.78 1.87 15.20
CA ASN A 15 -14.80 3.30 14.89
C ASN A 15 -14.32 4.20 16.06
N GLY A 16 -13.24 3.80 16.75
CA GLY A 16 -12.64 4.54 17.87
C GLY A 16 -13.03 4.04 19.26
N GLY A 17 -12.78 4.87 20.29
CA GLY A 17 -13.01 4.53 21.70
C GLY A 17 -11.93 3.65 22.35
N LYS A 18 -11.92 3.61 23.68
CA LYS A 18 -11.06 2.71 24.46
C LYS A 18 -11.57 1.28 24.34
N LEU A 19 -10.68 0.30 24.39
CA LEU A 19 -11.05 -1.11 24.52
C LEU A 19 -11.79 -1.33 25.85
N SER A 20 -12.86 -2.13 25.83
CA SER A 20 -13.52 -2.48 27.09
C SER A 20 -12.55 -3.27 27.98
N LYS A 21 -12.71 -3.18 29.30
CA LYS A 21 -11.91 -4.00 30.24
C LYS A 21 -12.25 -5.50 30.11
N ASP A 22 -13.44 -5.81 29.63
CA ASP A 22 -13.97 -7.17 29.49
C ASP A 22 -13.60 -7.80 28.14
N GLU A 23 -13.11 -7.00 27.21
CA GLU A 23 -12.59 -7.45 25.92
C GLU A 23 -11.19 -8.02 26.10
N LYS A 24 -11.12 -9.28 26.53
CA LYS A 24 -9.89 -10.07 26.67
C LYS A 24 -10.00 -11.35 25.87
N TRP A 25 -8.90 -11.75 25.25
CA TRP A 25 -8.83 -12.95 24.44
C TRP A 25 -7.76 -13.88 24.97
N TYR A 26 -8.09 -15.16 24.97
CA TYR A 26 -7.23 -16.20 25.49
C TYR A 26 -7.04 -17.28 24.43
N PHE A 27 -5.82 -17.79 24.31
CA PHE A 27 -5.52 -18.98 23.54
C PHE A 27 -4.84 -19.99 24.46
N LYS A 28 -5.44 -21.17 24.65
CA LYS A 28 -4.97 -22.19 25.60
C LYS A 28 -4.68 -21.63 27.01
N ASN A 29 -5.59 -20.80 27.53
CA ASN A 29 -5.50 -20.09 28.82
C ASN A 29 -4.40 -18.99 28.92
N GLU A 30 -3.66 -18.72 27.86
CA GLU A 30 -2.71 -17.60 27.82
C GLU A 30 -3.37 -16.35 27.20
N LEU A 31 -3.16 -15.20 27.84
CA LEU A 31 -3.72 -13.92 27.39
C LEU A 31 -2.99 -13.42 26.14
N LEU A 32 -3.74 -13.08 25.10
CA LEU A 32 -3.20 -12.48 23.87
C LEU A 32 -3.09 -10.96 23.99
N ASN A 33 -2.02 -10.40 23.43
CA ASN A 33 -1.82 -8.96 23.39
C ASN A 33 -2.72 -8.30 22.32
N VAL A 34 -3.31 -7.16 22.69
CA VAL A 34 -4.21 -6.41 21.83
C VAL A 34 -3.50 -5.16 21.36
N VAL A 35 -3.32 -5.05 20.03
CA VAL A 35 -2.56 -3.98 19.41
C VAL A 35 -3.46 -3.12 18.53
N SER A 36 -3.13 -1.83 18.44
CA SER A 36 -3.84 -0.88 17.59
C SER A 36 -3.41 -0.96 16.12
N TYR A 37 -2.20 -1.45 15.87
CA TYR A 37 -1.64 -1.66 14.54
C TYR A 37 -0.99 -3.04 14.46
N HIS A 38 -1.23 -3.74 13.36
CA HIS A 38 -0.59 -5.01 13.10
C HIS A 38 -0.13 -5.09 11.64
N LYS A 39 1.06 -5.65 11.43
CA LYS A 39 1.61 -5.85 10.09
C LYS A 39 1.28 -7.27 9.63
N TYR A 40 0.55 -7.38 8.53
CA TYR A 40 0.24 -8.67 7.90
C TYR A 40 0.59 -8.60 6.41
N LEU A 41 1.41 -9.55 5.95
CA LEU A 41 1.92 -9.60 4.57
C LEU A 41 2.44 -8.24 4.07
N GLY A 42 3.20 -7.51 4.89
CA GLY A 42 3.74 -6.20 4.50
C GLY A 42 2.78 -5.01 4.65
N ILE A 43 1.48 -5.24 4.86
CA ILE A 43 0.46 -4.20 5.01
C ILE A 43 0.17 -3.94 6.49
N TYR A 44 0.04 -2.67 6.86
CA TYR A 44 -0.31 -2.27 8.22
C TYR A 44 -1.82 -2.08 8.34
N PHE A 45 -2.45 -2.95 9.12
CA PHE A 45 -3.84 -2.83 9.52
C PHE A 45 -3.92 -2.02 10.79
N SER A 46 -4.73 -0.96 10.78
CA SER A 46 -5.07 -0.21 11.99
C SER A 46 -6.44 -0.63 12.49
N ASN A 47 -6.66 -0.52 13.80
CA ASN A 47 -7.96 -0.76 14.44
C ASN A 47 -9.10 0.09 13.86
N ARG A 48 -8.82 1.24 13.26
CA ARG A 48 -9.80 2.11 12.59
C ARG A 48 -9.83 1.94 11.06
N LEU A 49 -9.10 0.96 10.52
CA LEU A 49 -8.93 0.75 9.08
C LEU A 49 -8.46 2.01 8.32
N LYS A 50 -7.73 2.89 9.00
CA LYS A 50 -7.01 4.01 8.37
C LYS A 50 -5.69 3.52 7.78
N TRP A 51 -5.42 3.94 6.55
CA TRP A 51 -4.25 3.51 5.79
C TRP A 51 -3.06 4.48 5.86
N THR A 52 -3.13 5.50 6.72
CA THR A 52 -2.09 6.52 6.89
C THR A 52 -0.74 5.91 7.29
N CYS A 53 -0.74 4.88 8.14
CA CYS A 53 0.46 4.15 8.52
C CYS A 53 1.06 3.39 7.34
N CYS A 54 0.23 2.70 6.55
CA CYS A 54 0.66 1.99 5.36
C CYS A 54 1.28 2.95 4.32
N CYS A 55 0.60 4.07 4.03
CA CYS A 55 1.10 5.21 3.23
C CYS A 55 2.53 5.62 3.64
N LYS A 56 2.74 5.86 4.94
CA LYS A 56 4.03 6.29 5.48
C LYS A 56 5.11 5.23 5.26
N THR A 57 4.80 3.96 5.56
CA THR A 57 5.75 2.86 5.39
C THR A 57 6.14 2.66 3.92
N VAL A 58 5.16 2.65 3.01
CA VAL A 58 5.40 2.55 1.56
C VAL A 58 6.29 3.69 1.08
N ARG A 59 6.02 4.92 1.51
CA ARG A 59 6.84 6.09 1.16
C ARG A 59 8.29 5.94 1.65
N ILE A 60 8.48 5.51 2.90
CA ILE A 60 9.83 5.27 3.45
C ILE A 60 10.57 4.21 2.64
N GLN A 61 9.90 3.11 2.27
CA GLN A 61 10.50 2.07 1.44
C GLN A 61 10.87 2.58 0.05
N CYS A 62 10.01 3.40 -0.57
CA CYS A 62 10.29 4.04 -1.84
C CYS A 62 11.48 5.01 -1.77
N ASP A 63 11.54 5.85 -0.73
CA ASP A 63 12.66 6.79 -0.55
C ASP A 63 14.00 6.04 -0.34
N LYS A 64 13.99 4.88 0.34
CA LYS A 64 15.16 3.99 0.45
C LYS A 64 15.58 3.42 -0.90
N ALA A 65 14.63 2.86 -1.66
CA ALA A 65 14.89 2.32 -3.00
C ALA A 65 15.42 3.42 -3.95
N LEU A 66 14.84 4.62 -3.90
CA LEU A 66 15.34 5.78 -4.65
C LEU A 66 16.77 6.13 -4.28
N THR A 67 17.10 6.15 -2.99
CA THR A 67 18.47 6.45 -2.54
C THR A 67 19.48 5.43 -3.07
N MET A 68 19.09 4.15 -3.11
CA MET A 68 19.91 3.09 -3.69
C MET A 68 20.10 3.27 -5.21
N ILE A 69 19.03 3.60 -5.95
CA ILE A 69 19.11 3.89 -7.39
C ILE A 69 20.07 5.06 -7.64
N LYS A 70 19.89 6.16 -6.91
CA LYS A 70 20.74 7.35 -7.04
C LYS A 70 22.21 7.02 -6.80
N HIS A 71 22.49 6.27 -5.75
CA HIS A 71 23.85 5.84 -5.43
C HIS A 71 24.43 4.93 -6.52
N CYS A 72 23.65 3.98 -7.04
CA CYS A 72 24.06 3.11 -8.16
C CYS A 72 24.42 3.94 -9.41
N MET A 73 23.54 4.86 -9.79
CA MET A 73 23.76 5.74 -10.95
C MET A 73 24.96 6.66 -10.77
N CYS A 74 25.17 7.22 -9.58
CA CYS A 74 26.37 7.99 -9.26
C CYS A 74 27.65 7.14 -9.40
N LYS A 75 27.64 5.89 -8.94
CA LYS A 75 28.78 4.97 -9.09
C LYS A 75 29.09 4.64 -10.55
N LEU A 76 28.06 4.54 -11.38
CA LEU A 76 28.18 4.31 -12.82
C LEU A 76 28.56 5.59 -13.59
N GLY A 77 28.58 6.76 -12.93
CA GLY A 77 28.89 8.04 -13.58
C GLY A 77 27.86 8.50 -14.61
N THR A 78 26.65 7.93 -14.60
CA THR A 78 25.61 8.21 -15.61
C THR A 78 24.35 8.78 -14.98
N ARG A 79 23.71 9.70 -15.71
CA ARG A 79 22.34 10.19 -15.46
C ARG A 79 21.44 9.96 -16.66
N ASP A 80 21.67 8.86 -17.38
CA ASP A 80 20.78 8.49 -18.48
C ASP A 80 19.34 8.34 -17.97
N ILE A 81 18.44 9.06 -18.65
CA ILE A 81 17.05 9.16 -18.25
C ILE A 81 16.36 7.80 -18.41
N ASN A 82 16.65 7.10 -19.51
CA ASN A 82 16.04 5.82 -19.82
C ASN A 82 16.44 4.74 -18.81
N LEU A 83 17.73 4.64 -18.50
CA LEU A 83 18.23 3.74 -17.47
C LEU A 83 17.64 4.08 -16.09
N GLY A 84 17.61 5.36 -15.74
CA GLY A 84 17.04 5.82 -14.47
C GLY A 84 15.58 5.38 -14.29
N PHE A 85 14.76 5.52 -15.33
CA PHE A 85 13.36 5.07 -15.27
C PHE A 85 13.19 3.56 -15.34
N LYS A 86 14.05 2.83 -16.07
CA LYS A 86 14.06 1.36 -16.01
C LYS A 86 14.30 0.86 -14.58
N LEU A 87 15.25 1.46 -13.87
CA LEU A 87 15.52 1.13 -12.46
C LEU A 87 14.36 1.54 -11.55
N PHE A 88 13.79 2.73 -11.77
CA PHE A 88 12.62 3.19 -11.03
C PHE A 88 11.42 2.25 -11.18
N ASP A 89 11.07 1.88 -12.41
CA ASP A 89 9.92 1.02 -12.72
C ASP A 89 10.14 -0.41 -12.21
N SER A 90 11.40 -0.87 -12.13
CA SER A 90 11.73 -2.20 -11.62
C SER A 90 11.77 -2.28 -10.09
N MET A 91 12.19 -1.22 -9.39
CA MET A 91 12.43 -1.26 -7.94
C MET A 91 11.40 -0.47 -7.12
N VAL A 92 10.97 0.70 -7.60
CA VAL A 92 10.12 1.64 -6.85
C VAL A 92 8.65 1.41 -7.16
N ALA A 93 8.30 1.24 -8.44
CA ALA A 93 6.91 1.06 -8.84
C ALA A 93 6.23 -0.17 -8.18
N PRO A 94 6.88 -1.34 -8.02
CA PRO A 94 6.28 -2.47 -7.31
C PRO A 94 5.94 -2.17 -5.85
N ILE A 95 6.77 -1.37 -5.17
CA ILE A 95 6.55 -0.95 -3.78
C ILE A 95 5.33 -0.02 -3.70
N LEU A 96 5.22 0.93 -4.64
CA LEU A 96 4.10 1.87 -4.70
C LEU A 96 2.77 1.18 -5.02
N TYR A 97 2.79 0.20 -5.92
CA TYR A 97 1.59 -0.51 -6.37
C TYR A 97 1.19 -1.67 -5.45
N TYR A 98 1.97 -1.98 -4.43
CA TYR A 98 1.68 -3.08 -3.54
C TYR A 98 0.43 -2.82 -2.68
N GLY A 99 -0.55 -3.72 -2.82
CA GLY A 99 -1.79 -3.70 -2.04
C GLY A 99 -2.78 -2.61 -2.46
N THR A 100 -2.56 -1.90 -3.57
CA THR A 100 -3.44 -0.81 -4.02
C THR A 100 -4.88 -1.21 -4.22
N GLU A 101 -5.12 -2.49 -4.52
CA GLU A 101 -6.41 -3.14 -4.61
C GLU A 101 -7.22 -3.08 -3.29
N LEU A 102 -6.54 -2.96 -2.15
CA LEU A 102 -7.16 -3.00 -0.82
C LEU A 102 -7.51 -1.63 -0.25
N TRP A 103 -6.73 -0.59 -0.55
CA TRP A 103 -6.81 0.66 0.23
C TRP A 103 -6.86 1.97 -0.56
N ASN A 104 -6.55 1.99 -1.86
CA ASN A 104 -6.77 3.10 -2.82
C ASN A 104 -6.69 4.57 -2.30
N THR A 105 -5.87 4.90 -1.28
CA THR A 105 -5.91 6.22 -0.59
C THR A 105 -4.59 6.98 -0.58
N VAL A 106 -3.65 6.67 -1.47
CA VAL A 106 -2.34 7.38 -1.45
C VAL A 106 -2.47 8.75 -2.12
N LYS A 107 -2.68 9.80 -1.30
CA LYS A 107 -2.79 11.21 -1.75
C LYS A 107 -1.49 11.83 -2.30
N ASP A 108 -0.42 11.06 -2.52
CA ASP A 108 0.91 11.63 -2.78
C ASP A 108 1.87 10.71 -3.56
N ILE A 109 1.34 9.78 -4.36
CA ILE A 109 2.14 8.82 -5.15
C ILE A 109 3.13 9.58 -6.06
N GLU A 110 2.64 10.63 -6.70
CA GLU A 110 3.41 11.44 -7.66
C GLU A 110 4.60 12.17 -7.02
N THR A 111 4.56 12.40 -5.71
CA THR A 111 5.65 13.08 -5.02
C THR A 111 6.95 12.25 -5.09
N VAL A 112 6.85 10.92 -5.10
CA VAL A 112 8.02 10.02 -5.24
C VAL A 112 8.63 10.14 -6.65
N GLN A 113 7.82 10.03 -7.69
CA GLN A 113 8.28 10.19 -9.08
C GLN A 113 8.85 11.59 -9.33
N SER A 114 8.16 12.63 -8.87
CA SER A 114 8.59 14.03 -9.07
C SER A 114 9.93 14.32 -8.41
N LYS A 115 10.17 13.78 -7.20
CA LYS A 115 11.47 13.88 -6.52
C LYS A 115 12.58 13.20 -7.33
N PHE A 116 12.28 12.08 -7.96
CA PHE A 116 13.25 11.36 -8.78
C PHE A 116 13.56 12.11 -10.08
N CYS A 117 12.54 12.60 -10.80
CA CYS A 117 12.69 13.39 -12.02
C CYS A 117 13.55 14.65 -11.76
N LYS A 118 13.24 15.38 -10.69
CA LYS A 118 14.03 16.56 -10.30
C LYS A 118 15.49 16.24 -10.05
N TRP A 119 15.77 15.13 -9.35
CA TRP A 119 17.14 14.70 -9.10
C TRP A 119 17.87 14.32 -10.40
N LEU A 120 17.20 13.60 -11.29
CA LEU A 120 17.74 13.15 -12.57
C LEU A 120 18.14 14.33 -13.47
N LEU A 121 17.27 15.35 -13.54
CA LEU A 121 17.49 16.58 -14.31
C LEU A 121 18.36 17.63 -13.60
N GLY A 122 18.81 17.38 -12.37
CA GLY A 122 19.56 18.37 -11.58
C GLY A 122 18.74 19.61 -11.17
N MET A 123 17.42 19.50 -11.16
CA MET A 123 16.49 20.58 -10.85
C MET A 123 16.39 20.86 -9.34
N GLY A 124 16.24 22.15 -9.00
CA GLY A 124 15.98 22.59 -7.62
C GLY A 124 14.65 22.08 -7.06
N GLN A 125 14.56 21.95 -5.73
CA GLN A 125 13.36 21.44 -5.06
C GLN A 125 12.11 22.30 -5.27
N LYS A 126 12.28 23.61 -5.50
CA LYS A 126 11.18 24.58 -5.71
C LYS A 126 10.52 24.48 -7.08
N ILE A 127 11.14 23.82 -8.06
CA ILE A 127 10.61 23.70 -9.42
C ILE A 127 9.26 22.95 -9.41
N ASN A 128 8.36 23.31 -10.31
CA ASN A 128 7.05 22.67 -10.42
C ASN A 128 7.20 21.15 -10.68
N LYS A 129 6.46 20.33 -9.91
CA LYS A 129 6.43 18.86 -10.03
C LYS A 129 5.95 18.39 -11.42
N HIS A 130 5.03 19.12 -12.04
CA HIS A 130 4.49 18.77 -13.36
C HIS A 130 5.53 18.99 -14.47
N ILE A 131 6.26 20.11 -14.42
CA ILE A 131 7.33 20.42 -15.38
C ILE A 131 8.41 19.33 -15.34
N ALA A 132 8.92 18.99 -14.15
CA ALA A 132 9.96 17.97 -14.02
C ALA A 132 9.53 16.60 -14.58
N ARG A 133 8.25 16.23 -14.48
CA ARG A 133 7.72 14.98 -15.06
C ARG A 133 7.57 15.08 -16.58
N GLY A 134 7.11 16.23 -17.08
CA GLY A 134 6.96 16.50 -18.51
C GLY A 134 8.27 16.45 -19.27
N GLU A 135 9.32 17.10 -18.75
CA GLU A 135 10.67 17.07 -19.33
C GLU A 135 11.27 15.66 -19.38
N CYS A 136 10.92 14.81 -18.40
CA CYS A 136 11.29 13.40 -18.38
C CYS A 136 10.42 12.51 -19.29
N GLY A 137 9.40 13.05 -19.96
CA GLY A 137 8.46 12.28 -20.78
C GLY A 137 7.61 11.28 -19.98
N ARG A 138 7.35 11.54 -18.69
CA ARG A 138 6.66 10.60 -17.80
C ARG A 138 5.22 11.00 -17.52
N HIS A 139 4.33 10.03 -17.63
CA HIS A 139 2.95 10.12 -17.19
C HIS A 139 2.80 9.96 -15.67
N GLU A 140 1.62 10.29 -15.15
CA GLU A 140 1.28 10.14 -13.74
C GLU A 140 1.15 8.65 -13.37
N LEU A 141 1.80 8.25 -12.29
CA LEU A 141 1.67 6.90 -11.71
C LEU A 141 0.24 6.60 -11.27
N TYR A 142 -0.54 7.64 -10.98
CA TYR A 142 -1.94 7.57 -10.58
C TYR A 142 -2.79 6.75 -11.56
N VAL A 143 -2.54 6.86 -12.88
CA VAL A 143 -3.29 6.09 -13.89
C VAL A 143 -3.13 4.58 -13.64
N ASN A 144 -1.88 4.13 -13.55
CA ASN A 144 -1.59 2.72 -13.26
C ASN A 144 -2.11 2.30 -11.88
N TYR A 145 -2.04 3.20 -10.89
CA TYR A 145 -2.53 2.96 -9.54
C TYR A 145 -4.03 2.65 -9.52
N VAL A 146 -4.85 3.46 -10.20
CA VAL A 146 -6.31 3.27 -10.27
C VAL A 146 -6.69 2.06 -11.13
N CYS A 147 -5.90 1.75 -12.17
CA CYS A 147 -6.16 0.56 -12.98
C CYS A 147 -5.94 -0.76 -12.23
N LYS A 148 -5.15 -0.80 -11.15
CA LYS A 148 -4.85 -2.05 -10.41
C LYS A 148 -6.09 -2.65 -9.73
N PRO A 149 -6.86 -1.91 -8.91
CA PRO A 149 -8.13 -2.39 -8.38
C PRO A 149 -9.10 -2.87 -9.45
N ILE A 150 -9.19 -2.16 -10.58
CA ILE A 150 -10.09 -2.51 -11.69
C ILE A 150 -9.67 -3.85 -12.32
N LYS A 151 -8.38 -4.03 -12.62
CA LYS A 151 -7.85 -5.29 -13.15
C LYS A 151 -8.08 -6.45 -12.18
N TYR A 152 -7.89 -6.21 -10.89
CA TYR A 152 -8.16 -7.21 -9.87
C TYR A 152 -9.64 -7.58 -9.79
N PHE A 153 -10.54 -6.60 -9.86
CA PHE A 153 -11.97 -6.84 -9.93
C PHE A 153 -12.37 -7.67 -11.15
N LEU A 154 -11.87 -7.34 -12.34
CA LEU A 154 -12.12 -8.14 -13.55
C LEU A 154 -11.59 -9.57 -13.40
N HIS A 155 -10.38 -9.72 -12.84
CA HIS A 155 -9.81 -11.04 -12.54
C HIS A 155 -10.71 -11.85 -11.59
N LEU A 156 -11.25 -11.23 -10.53
CA LEU A 156 -12.18 -11.87 -9.59
C LEU A 156 -13.44 -12.42 -10.29
N GLN A 157 -13.96 -11.74 -11.30
CA GLN A 157 -15.14 -12.20 -12.05
C GLN A 157 -14.84 -13.47 -12.86
N CYS A 158 -13.62 -13.57 -13.40
CA CYS A 158 -13.17 -14.71 -14.19
C CYS A 158 -12.72 -15.92 -13.36
N LEU A 159 -12.59 -15.80 -12.04
CA LEU A 159 -12.23 -16.93 -11.18
C LEU A 159 -13.35 -17.98 -11.14
N ASP A 160 -12.99 -19.24 -10.89
CA ASP A 160 -13.94 -20.31 -10.62
C ASP A 160 -14.82 -19.99 -9.41
N ASP A 161 -16.07 -20.42 -9.45
CA ASP A 161 -17.08 -20.14 -8.42
C ASP A 161 -16.76 -20.80 -7.07
N ASN A 162 -15.91 -21.83 -7.05
CA ASN A 162 -15.45 -22.48 -5.82
C ASN A 162 -14.25 -21.77 -5.17
N ARG A 163 -13.66 -20.76 -5.81
CA ARG A 163 -12.53 -20.03 -5.22
C ARG A 163 -13.01 -19.19 -4.05
N LEU A 164 -12.37 -19.39 -2.89
CA LEU A 164 -12.69 -18.70 -1.64
C LEU A 164 -12.78 -17.18 -1.80
N THR A 165 -11.88 -16.59 -2.60
CA THR A 165 -11.86 -15.14 -2.84
C THR A 165 -13.13 -14.65 -3.54
N LYS A 166 -13.63 -15.40 -4.54
CA LYS A 166 -14.86 -15.06 -5.27
C LYS A 166 -16.10 -15.28 -4.41
N LEU A 167 -16.13 -16.37 -3.63
CA LEU A 167 -17.19 -16.66 -2.67
C LEU A 167 -17.31 -15.55 -1.61
N TYR A 168 -16.18 -15.14 -1.02
CA TYR A 168 -16.14 -14.05 -0.04
C TYR A 168 -16.62 -12.73 -0.65
N TYR A 169 -16.18 -12.40 -1.87
CA TYR A 169 -16.63 -11.21 -2.59
C TYR A 169 -18.16 -11.22 -2.84
N ARG A 170 -18.72 -12.34 -3.30
CA ARG A 170 -20.17 -12.50 -3.46
C ARG A 170 -20.92 -12.36 -2.14
N MET A 171 -20.39 -12.93 -1.06
CA MET A 171 -20.96 -12.79 0.28
C MET A 171 -20.96 -11.32 0.72
N MET A 172 -19.87 -10.59 0.49
CA MET A 172 -19.80 -9.16 0.79
C MET A 172 -20.83 -8.34 0.00
N LEU A 173 -21.00 -8.63 -1.29
CA LEU A 173 -22.00 -7.95 -2.13
C LEU A 173 -23.42 -8.16 -1.58
N LYS A 174 -23.79 -9.41 -1.27
CA LYS A 174 -25.08 -9.72 -0.64
C LYS A 174 -25.27 -8.97 0.68
N MET A 175 -24.25 -8.95 1.54
CA MET A 175 -24.33 -8.23 2.82
C MET A 175 -24.52 -6.72 2.64
N ASN A 176 -23.94 -6.13 1.59
CA ASN A 176 -24.13 -4.71 1.26
C ASN A 176 -25.55 -4.42 0.76
N GLU A 177 -26.15 -5.33 -0.02
CA GLU A 177 -27.55 -5.23 -0.46
C GLU A 177 -28.53 -5.24 0.73
N TYR A 178 -28.22 -5.99 1.79
CA TYR A 178 -28.99 -5.99 3.04
C TYR A 178 -28.77 -4.75 3.92
N GLY A 179 -28.11 -3.70 3.42
CA GLY A 179 -27.89 -2.45 4.15
C GLY A 179 -26.88 -2.54 5.30
N ARG A 180 -26.20 -3.68 5.47
CA ARG A 180 -25.04 -3.76 6.36
C ARG A 180 -23.86 -3.12 5.64
N LEU A 181 -23.62 -1.84 5.93
CA LEU A 181 -22.37 -1.14 5.61
C LEU A 181 -21.22 -1.85 6.33
N ILE A 182 -20.69 -2.91 5.71
CA ILE A 182 -19.36 -3.42 6.04
C ILE A 182 -18.41 -2.30 5.65
N GLY A 183 -17.54 -1.88 6.58
CA GLY A 183 -16.63 -0.74 6.48
C GLY A 183 -15.56 -0.85 5.37
N VAL A 184 -16.00 -1.12 4.15
CA VAL A 184 -15.22 -1.12 2.93
C VAL A 184 -15.29 0.30 2.38
N LEU A 185 -14.17 1.01 2.52
CA LEU A 185 -13.81 2.15 1.68
C LEU A 185 -14.78 3.33 1.71
N LYS A 186 -14.72 4.12 2.79
CA LYS A 186 -14.84 5.59 2.67
C LYS A 186 -13.46 6.20 2.47
#